data_AF-A0A6I6AAQ4-F1
#
_entry.id   AF-A0A6I6AAQ4-F1
#
_cell.length_a   1.000
_cell.length_b   1.000
_cell.length_c   1.000
_cell.angle_alpha   90.00
_cell.angle_beta   90.00
_cell.angle_gamma   90.00
#
_symmetry.space_group_name_H-M   'P 1'
#
loop_
_entity.id
_entity.type
_entity.pdbx_description
1 polymer ?
#
loop_
_entity_poly.entity_id
_entity_poly.type
_entity_poly.pdbx_seq_one_letter_code
_entity_poly.pdbx_strand_id
1 'polypeptide(L)'
;MNRDRLNLVLTAIGVLAVIAGCVLFPFVRWIVVALVVAVPLLIISLIMLVGVLLNIGVRGPRSLAGRRCRECGKWRALQEYNRVFLHGNAKFPFDHFNVIYRCRYCHQTQVQEEHAPHPHHYATERSAVKVLIPSGSYQRYADDLVGKTVGFVRNMLEDDELIAGPLVTLVNGQSVSDDYVLSRGELLEFMRADDTGPATG
;
A
#
# COMPACT_ATOMS: atom_id res chain seq x y z
N MET A 1 -75.86 25.35 20.87
CA MET A 1 -74.62 26.04 21.30
C MET A 1 -74.69 27.47 20.78
N ASN A 2 -74.68 28.50 21.64
CA ASN A 2 -74.85 29.90 21.21
C ASN A 2 -73.68 30.35 20.32
N ARG A 3 -73.99 31.04 19.23
CA ARG A 3 -73.04 31.56 18.23
C ARG A 3 -71.92 32.39 18.87
N ASP A 4 -72.25 33.13 19.92
CA ASP A 4 -71.30 33.96 20.66
C ASP A 4 -70.26 33.14 21.43
N ARG A 5 -70.64 31.98 21.98
CA ARG A 5 -69.68 31.07 22.63
C ARG A 5 -68.76 30.40 21.63
N LEU A 6 -69.26 30.08 20.43
CA LEU A 6 -68.44 29.54 19.34
C LEU A 6 -67.40 30.56 18.88
N ASN A 7 -67.82 31.82 18.68
CA ASN A 7 -66.92 32.90 18.30
C ASN A 7 -65.84 33.15 19.36
N LEU A 8 -66.23 33.15 20.65
CA LEU A 8 -65.27 33.32 21.75
C LEU A 8 -64.21 32.20 21.76
N VAL A 9 -64.63 30.94 21.61
CA VAL A 9 -63.73 29.79 21.57
C VAL A 9 -62.78 29.85 20.36
N LEU A 10 -63.30 30.21 19.18
CA LEU A 10 -62.48 30.41 17.98
C LEU A 10 -61.44 31.51 18.15
N THR A 11 -61.81 32.64 18.75
CA THR A 11 -60.86 33.72 19.04
C THR A 11 -59.81 33.30 20.07
N ALA A 12 -60.18 32.56 21.11
CA ALA A 12 -59.25 32.06 22.11
C ALA A 12 -58.23 31.07 21.52
N ILE A 13 -58.69 30.15 20.65
CA ILE A 13 -57.80 29.22 19.92
C ILE A 13 -56.86 29.98 18.99
N GLY A 14 -57.36 30.99 18.26
CA GLY A 14 -56.54 31.82 17.39
C GLY A 14 -55.43 32.56 18.14
N VAL A 15 -55.76 33.16 19.29
CA VAL A 15 -54.79 33.87 20.15
C VAL A 15 -53.75 32.89 20.72
N LEU A 16 -54.19 31.71 21.18
CA LEU A 16 -53.27 30.68 21.68
C LEU A 16 -52.32 30.17 20.59
N ALA A 17 -52.80 30.00 19.36
CA ALA A 17 -51.97 29.60 18.22
C ALA A 17 -50.91 30.66 17.88
N VAL A 18 -51.25 31.95 17.94
CA VAL A 18 -50.30 33.05 17.72
C VAL A 18 -49.25 33.09 18.83
N ILE A 19 -49.65 32.95 20.10
CA ILE A 19 -48.71 32.92 21.23
C ILE A 19 -47.79 31.71 21.11
N ALA A 20 -48.33 30.53 20.82
CA ALA A 20 -47.54 29.31 20.61
C ALA A 20 -46.57 29.48 19.43
N GLY A 21 -47.01 30.08 18.33
CA GLY A 21 -46.16 30.41 17.19
C GLY A 21 -45.02 31.35 17.57
N CYS A 22 -45.29 32.44 18.28
CA CYS A 22 -44.28 33.41 18.71
C CYS A 22 -43.26 32.81 19.69
N VAL A 23 -43.68 31.88 20.56
CA VAL A 23 -42.79 31.22 21.52
C VAL A 23 -41.99 30.11 20.84
N LEU A 24 -42.60 29.27 20.00
CA LEU A 24 -41.93 28.13 19.36
C LEU A 24 -41.03 28.52 18.19
N PHE A 25 -41.36 29.58 17.45
CA PHE A 25 -40.60 30.03 16.29
C PHE A 25 -39.11 30.31 16.57
N PRO A 26 -38.71 31.03 17.65
CA PRO A 26 -37.30 31.20 17.97
C PRO A 26 -36.62 29.85 18.30
N PHE A 27 -37.28 28.94 19.01
CA PHE A 27 -36.71 27.61 19.29
C PHE A 27 -36.49 26.81 18.02
N VAL A 28 -37.47 26.77 17.12
CA VAL A 28 -37.34 26.07 15.82
C VAL A 28 -36.21 26.69 15.01
N ARG A 29 -36.11 28.02 14.96
CA ARG A 29 -35.03 28.70 14.25
C ARG A 29 -33.65 28.36 14.82
N TRP A 30 -33.48 28.37 16.13
CA TRP A 30 -32.21 28.02 16.76
C TRP A 30 -31.85 26.54 16.59
N ILE A 31 -32.83 25.65 16.63
CA ILE A 31 -32.64 24.22 16.34
C ILE A 31 -32.17 24.03 14.89
N VAL A 32 -32.81 24.68 13.92
CA VAL A 32 -32.42 24.60 12.50
C VAL A 32 -31.00 25.12 12.30
N VAL A 33 -30.67 26.29 12.88
CA VAL A 33 -29.30 26.84 12.79
C VAL A 33 -28.28 25.90 13.43
N ALA A 34 -28.57 25.36 14.61
CA ALA A 34 -27.70 24.40 15.28
C ALA A 34 -27.48 23.13 14.44
N LEU A 35 -28.52 22.64 13.77
CA LEU A 35 -28.45 21.45 12.93
C LEU A 35 -27.65 21.71 11.65
N VAL A 36 -27.83 22.89 11.03
CA VAL A 36 -27.04 23.33 9.85
C VAL A 36 -25.55 23.48 10.17
N VAL A 37 -25.19 23.84 11.40
CA VAL A 37 -23.78 23.96 11.81
C VAL A 37 -23.20 22.63 12.32
N ALA A 38 -23.94 21.89 13.12
CA ALA A 38 -23.46 20.66 13.76
C ALA A 38 -23.28 19.51 12.75
N VAL A 39 -24.19 19.37 11.78
CA VAL A 39 -24.13 18.26 10.81
C VAL A 39 -22.87 18.34 9.93
N PRO A 40 -22.49 19.47 9.32
CA PRO A 40 -21.23 19.58 8.59
C PRO A 40 -20.00 19.33 9.46
N LEU A 41 -19.98 19.82 10.71
CA LEU A 41 -18.87 19.59 11.62
C LEU A 41 -18.69 18.10 11.94
N LEU A 42 -19.79 17.38 12.16
CA LEU A 42 -19.75 15.93 12.37
C LEU A 42 -19.28 15.19 11.11
N ILE A 43 -19.74 15.60 9.93
CA ILE A 43 -19.29 15.02 8.65
C ILE A 43 -17.78 15.24 8.45
N ILE A 44 -17.29 16.46 8.67
CA ILE A 44 -15.85 16.78 8.55
C ILE A 44 -15.03 15.97 9.57
N SER A 45 -15.51 15.88 10.81
CA SER A 45 -14.87 15.07 11.86
C SER A 45 -14.80 13.59 11.47
N LEU A 46 -15.88 13.05 10.88
CA LEU A 46 -15.93 11.67 10.41
C LEU A 46 -14.95 11.45 9.24
N ILE A 47 -14.91 12.36 8.27
CA ILE A 47 -13.96 12.29 7.14
C ILE A 47 -12.52 12.31 7.64
N MET A 48 -12.19 13.18 8.60
CA MET A 48 -10.86 13.24 9.20
C MET A 48 -10.51 11.94 9.95
N LEU A 49 -11.45 11.39 10.73
CA LEU A 49 -11.26 10.13 11.43
C LEU A 49 -11.01 8.97 10.46
N VAL A 50 -11.84 8.86 9.41
CA VAL A 50 -11.69 7.85 8.36
C VAL A 50 -10.37 8.05 7.61
N GLY A 51 -10.00 9.28 7.27
CA GLY A 51 -8.72 9.60 6.66
C GLY A 51 -7.53 9.18 7.52
N VAL A 52 -7.59 9.41 8.82
CA VAL A 52 -6.55 8.96 9.78
C VAL A 52 -6.51 7.44 9.87
N LEU A 53 -7.66 6.76 9.97
CA LEU A 53 -7.72 5.30 10.03
C LEU A 53 -7.19 4.65 8.75
N LEU A 54 -7.58 5.18 7.58
CA LEU A 54 -7.05 4.74 6.29
C LEU A 54 -5.55 5.03 6.17
N ASN A 55 -5.06 6.19 6.65
CA ASN A 55 -3.64 6.50 6.66
C ASN A 55 -2.83 5.60 7.61
N ILE A 56 -3.43 5.13 8.71
CA ILE A 56 -2.82 4.11 9.59
C ILE A 56 -2.77 2.75 8.86
N GLY A 57 -3.76 2.42 8.03
CA GLY A 57 -3.75 1.21 7.20
C GLY A 57 -2.74 1.27 6.04
N VAL A 58 -2.53 2.46 5.45
CA VAL A 58 -1.60 2.69 4.33
C VAL A 58 -0.15 2.86 4.80
N ARG A 59 0.06 3.39 6.02
CA ARG A 59 1.37 3.35 6.67
C ARG A 59 1.60 1.93 7.16
N GLY A 60 2.15 1.10 6.27
CA GLY A 60 2.57 -0.26 6.57
C GLY A 60 3.39 -0.38 7.86
N PRO A 61 3.55 -1.61 8.38
CA PRO A 61 4.26 -1.91 9.61
C PRO A 61 5.53 -1.07 9.79
N ARG A 62 5.56 -0.25 10.84
CA ARG A 62 6.70 0.63 11.15
C ARG A 62 7.95 -0.20 11.43
N SER A 63 9.05 0.16 10.78
CA SER A 63 10.38 -0.43 10.94
C SER A 63 10.72 -0.78 12.40
N LEU A 64 11.30 -1.96 12.64
CA LEU A 64 11.69 -2.40 13.98
C LEU A 64 12.97 -1.72 14.52
N ALA A 65 13.69 -0.95 13.69
CA ALA A 65 14.94 -0.27 14.05
C ALA A 65 14.86 0.59 15.33
N GLY A 66 13.67 1.12 15.66
CA GLY A 66 13.43 1.93 16.86
C GLY A 66 12.89 1.19 18.08
N ARG A 67 12.59 -0.12 17.98
CA ARG A 67 11.92 -0.88 19.05
C ARG A 67 12.90 -1.53 20.03
N ARG A 68 12.35 -2.04 21.14
CA ARG A 68 13.06 -2.94 22.05
C ARG A 68 13.17 -4.32 21.43
N CYS A 69 14.31 -4.98 21.60
CA CYS A 69 14.42 -6.41 21.32
C CYS A 69 13.43 -7.18 22.21
N ARG A 70 12.68 -8.13 21.64
CA ARG A 70 11.74 -8.98 22.39
C ARG A 70 12.44 -9.83 23.45
N GLU A 71 13.65 -10.27 23.15
CA GLU A 71 14.36 -11.24 23.97
C GLU A 71 15.15 -10.58 25.10
N CYS A 72 16.05 -9.64 24.75
CA CYS A 72 16.91 -9.00 25.74
C CYS A 72 16.35 -7.66 26.26
N GLY A 73 15.20 -7.20 25.76
CA GLY A 73 14.56 -5.95 26.20
C GLY A 73 15.29 -4.65 25.84
N LYS A 74 16.50 -4.73 25.26
CA LYS A 74 17.34 -3.55 24.98
C LYS A 74 16.74 -2.69 23.86
N TRP A 75 16.69 -1.38 24.12
CA TRP A 75 16.21 -0.36 23.17
C TRP A 75 17.18 -0.15 22.01
N ARG A 76 16.64 0.10 20.82
CA ARG A 76 17.42 0.45 19.60
C ARG A 76 18.56 -0.54 19.33
N ALA A 77 18.35 -1.79 19.72
CA ALA A 77 19.33 -2.86 19.59
C ALA A 77 19.15 -3.68 18.31
N LEU A 78 18.01 -3.53 17.64
CA LEU A 78 17.66 -4.22 16.40
C LEU A 78 18.29 -3.47 15.24
N GLN A 79 19.26 -4.11 14.58
CA GLN A 79 19.86 -3.62 13.36
C GLN A 79 19.38 -4.45 12.19
N GLU A 80 19.15 -3.81 11.06
CA GLU A 80 18.85 -4.53 9.84
C GLU A 80 20.05 -5.38 9.44
N TYR A 81 19.81 -6.68 9.26
CA TYR A 81 20.83 -7.66 8.88
C TYR A 81 20.68 -8.06 7.41
N ASN A 82 19.44 -8.23 6.94
CA ASN A 82 19.17 -8.59 5.56
C ASN A 82 17.74 -8.18 5.15
N ARG A 83 17.48 -8.09 3.85
CA ARG A 83 16.14 -7.95 3.26
C ARG A 83 15.92 -9.06 2.24
N VAL A 84 14.76 -9.70 2.33
CA VAL A 84 14.31 -10.70 1.36
C VAL A 84 13.10 -10.15 0.64
N PHE A 85 13.19 -9.93 -0.68
CA PHE A 85 12.04 -9.53 -1.48
C PHE A 85 11.02 -10.66 -1.52
N LEU A 86 9.76 -10.36 -1.24
CA LEU A 86 8.68 -11.33 -1.32
C LEU A 86 8.02 -11.29 -2.68
N HIS A 87 7.39 -10.15 -2.99
CA HIS A 87 6.73 -9.90 -4.25
C HIS A 87 6.46 -8.41 -4.41
N GLY A 88 6.32 -7.98 -5.66
CA GLY A 88 6.01 -6.60 -6.03
C GLY A 88 5.18 -6.65 -7.29
N ASN A 89 4.11 -5.87 -7.34
CA ASN A 89 3.19 -5.85 -8.45
C ASN A 89 3.26 -4.46 -9.10
N ALA A 90 3.49 -4.40 -10.40
CA ALA A 90 3.58 -3.14 -11.15
C ALA A 90 2.32 -2.26 -11.07
N LYS A 91 1.18 -2.80 -10.63
CA LYS A 91 -0.04 -2.04 -10.37
C LYS A 91 0.00 -1.24 -9.06
N PHE A 92 0.90 -1.57 -8.13
CA PHE A 92 0.98 -0.97 -6.81
C PHE A 92 2.34 -0.30 -6.61
N PRO A 93 2.41 0.92 -6.05
CA PRO A 93 3.64 1.71 -5.97
C PRO A 93 4.59 1.27 -4.83
N PHE A 94 4.50 0.02 -4.38
CA PHE A 94 5.23 -0.50 -3.23
C PHE A 94 5.66 -1.94 -3.45
N ASP A 95 6.85 -2.25 -2.94
CA ASP A 95 7.43 -3.58 -2.94
C ASP A 95 7.32 -4.19 -1.53
N HIS A 96 6.96 -5.47 -1.44
CA HIS A 96 6.89 -6.20 -0.19
C HIS A 96 8.23 -6.88 0.10
N PHE A 97 8.83 -6.55 1.24
CA PHE A 97 10.07 -7.16 1.71
C PHE A 97 9.90 -7.76 3.10
N ASN A 98 10.53 -8.90 3.34
CA ASN A 98 10.85 -9.37 4.67
C ASN A 98 12.18 -8.75 5.12
N VAL A 99 12.10 -7.78 6.03
CA VAL A 99 13.27 -7.18 6.66
C VAL A 99 13.65 -8.01 7.88
N ILE A 100 14.85 -8.58 7.86
CA ILE A 100 15.41 -9.39 8.92
C ILE A 100 16.25 -8.47 9.81
N TYR A 101 15.78 -8.26 11.03
CA TYR A 101 16.51 -7.53 12.07
C TYR A 101 17.27 -8.50 12.95
N ARG A 102 18.52 -8.17 13.29
CA ARG A 102 19.32 -8.90 14.25
C ARG A 102 19.62 -8.02 15.46
N CYS A 103 19.43 -8.55 16.66
CA CYS A 103 19.82 -7.84 17.86
C CYS A 103 21.36 -7.80 18.00
N ARG A 104 21.94 -6.62 18.24
CA ARG A 104 23.38 -6.46 18.48
C ARG A 104 23.89 -7.20 19.72
N TYR A 105 23.04 -7.43 20.72
CA TYR A 105 23.47 -7.98 22.02
C TYR A 105 23.20 -9.48 22.17
N CYS A 106 21.98 -9.93 21.84
CA CYS A 106 21.63 -11.35 21.98
C CYS A 106 21.62 -12.10 20.64
N HIS A 107 21.99 -11.43 19.54
CA HIS A 107 22.02 -12.00 18.18
C HIS A 107 20.71 -12.58 17.66
N GLN A 108 19.61 -12.44 18.41
CA GLN A 108 18.31 -12.96 18.01
C GLN A 108 17.78 -12.22 16.78
N THR A 109 17.29 -13.01 15.82
CA THR A 109 16.70 -12.52 14.58
C THR A 109 15.20 -12.31 14.72
N GLN A 110 14.68 -11.25 14.12
CA GLN A 110 13.27 -10.93 14.02
C GLN A 110 12.95 -10.57 12.59
N VAL A 111 11.94 -11.20 12.02
CA VAL A 111 11.49 -10.92 10.64
C VAL A 111 10.27 -10.03 10.72
N GLN A 112 10.27 -8.96 9.93
CA GLN A 112 9.15 -8.06 9.79
C GLN A 112 8.91 -7.80 8.31
N GLU A 113 7.68 -8.04 7.87
CA GLU A 113 7.25 -7.56 6.56
C GLU A 113 7.22 -6.04 6.61
N GLU A 114 7.90 -5.40 5.66
CA GLU A 114 7.87 -3.96 5.44
C GLU A 114 7.52 -3.68 3.98
N HIS A 115 6.81 -2.57 3.80
CA HIS A 115 6.43 -2.07 2.49
C HIS A 115 7.33 -0.87 2.25
N ALA A 116 8.28 -1.01 1.32
CA ALA A 116 8.97 0.18 0.85
C ALA A 116 8.13 0.78 -0.28
N PRO A 117 7.78 2.08 -0.23
CA PRO A 117 7.39 2.74 -1.47
C PRO A 117 8.54 2.49 -2.45
N HIS A 118 8.21 2.22 -3.73
CA HIS A 118 9.26 2.18 -4.74
C HIS A 118 10.14 3.41 -4.49
N PRO A 119 11.47 3.24 -4.33
CA PRO A 119 12.32 4.36 -4.05
C PRO A 119 12.00 5.41 -5.12
N HIS A 120 11.52 6.57 -4.66
CA HIS A 120 11.24 7.74 -5.48
C HIS A 120 12.58 8.22 -6.04
N HIS A 121 13.10 7.46 -7.00
CA HIS A 121 14.26 7.67 -7.85
C HIS A 121 14.53 6.51 -8.83
N TYR A 122 13.63 5.53 -8.95
CA TYR A 122 13.38 4.98 -10.27
C TYR A 122 12.10 5.65 -10.78
N ALA A 123 12.29 6.78 -11.47
CA ALA A 123 11.33 7.19 -12.49
C ALA A 123 10.94 5.90 -13.22
N THR A 124 9.68 5.48 -13.30
CA THR A 124 8.76 5.91 -14.37
C THR A 124 9.41 6.19 -15.73
N GLU A 125 10.55 5.58 -16.03
CA GLU A 125 10.89 5.07 -17.34
C GLU A 125 11.02 3.56 -17.07
N ARG A 126 10.16 2.66 -17.53
CA ARG A 126 10.15 2.16 -18.92
C ARG A 126 11.52 2.19 -19.64
N SER A 127 12.68 2.38 -18.98
CA SER A 127 14.02 2.45 -19.59
C SER A 127 14.87 1.21 -19.32
N ALA A 128 14.73 0.58 -18.15
CA ALA A 128 15.60 -0.51 -17.72
C ALA A 128 15.03 -1.90 -18.02
N VAL A 129 15.91 -2.88 -18.24
CA VAL A 129 15.59 -4.31 -18.22
C VAL A 129 15.66 -4.80 -16.78
N LYS A 130 14.65 -5.55 -16.30
CA LYS A 130 14.69 -6.19 -14.98
C LYS A 130 15.19 -7.63 -15.15
N VAL A 131 16.23 -8.02 -14.42
CA VAL A 131 16.81 -9.37 -14.44
C VAL A 131 16.51 -10.08 -13.13
N LEU A 132 16.02 -11.32 -13.21
CA LEU A 132 15.72 -12.22 -12.10
C LEU A 132 16.42 -13.57 -12.33
N ILE A 133 17.06 -14.09 -11.29
CA ILE A 133 17.83 -15.34 -11.28
C ILE A 133 17.08 -16.42 -10.48
N PRO A 134 17.32 -17.73 -10.73
CA PRO A 134 16.66 -18.79 -9.98
C PRO A 134 16.82 -18.59 -8.48
N SER A 135 15.84 -19.00 -7.69
CA SER A 135 15.77 -18.81 -6.22
C SER A 135 15.63 -17.36 -5.73
N GLY A 136 15.52 -16.37 -6.62
CA GLY A 136 15.31 -14.96 -6.24
C GLY A 136 16.50 -14.34 -5.50
N SER A 137 17.67 -14.99 -5.55
CA SER A 137 18.90 -14.57 -4.88
C SER A 137 19.49 -13.28 -5.45
N TYR A 138 19.11 -12.94 -6.69
CA TYR A 138 19.62 -11.77 -7.39
C TYR A 138 18.52 -11.13 -8.25
N GLN A 139 18.37 -9.82 -8.05
CA GLN A 139 17.49 -8.95 -8.82
C GLN A 139 18.26 -7.69 -9.18
N ARG A 140 18.32 -7.35 -10.46
CA ARG A 140 18.94 -6.11 -10.95
C ARG A 140 18.04 -5.41 -11.96
N TYR A 141 17.99 -4.09 -11.88
CA TYR A 141 17.49 -3.24 -12.96
C TYR A 141 18.71 -2.71 -13.73
N ALA A 142 18.70 -2.87 -15.04
CA ALA A 142 19.87 -2.62 -15.88
C ALA A 142 19.47 -1.88 -17.16
N ASP A 143 19.82 -0.60 -17.26
CA ASP A 143 19.66 0.20 -18.48
C ASP A 143 20.73 -0.15 -19.54
N ASP A 144 21.87 -0.69 -19.10
CA ASP A 144 23.01 -1.11 -19.93
C ASP A 144 22.77 -2.41 -20.72
N LEU A 145 21.70 -3.14 -20.40
CA LEU A 145 21.32 -4.39 -21.08
C LEU A 145 20.37 -4.17 -22.25
N VAL A 146 19.86 -2.95 -22.44
CA VAL A 146 18.98 -2.63 -23.58
C VAL A 146 19.78 -2.77 -24.89
N GLY A 147 19.26 -3.54 -25.83
CA GLY A 147 19.95 -3.85 -27.09
C GLY A 147 21.03 -4.93 -26.97
N LYS A 148 21.21 -5.53 -25.78
CA LYS A 148 22.03 -6.73 -25.59
C LYS A 148 21.17 -7.98 -25.77
N THR A 149 21.83 -9.07 -26.16
CA THR A 149 21.17 -10.38 -26.27
C THR A 149 21.04 -11.05 -24.90
N VAL A 150 20.07 -11.93 -24.76
CA VAL A 150 19.93 -12.80 -23.59
C VAL A 150 21.20 -13.59 -23.31
N GLY A 151 21.85 -14.13 -24.35
CA GLY A 151 23.11 -14.88 -24.23
C GLY A 151 24.26 -14.04 -23.67
N PHE A 152 24.33 -12.75 -24.01
CA PHE A 152 25.29 -11.84 -23.40
C PHE A 152 25.08 -11.72 -21.89
N VAL A 153 23.81 -11.58 -21.46
CA VAL A 153 23.47 -11.49 -20.04
C VAL A 153 23.75 -12.82 -19.32
N ARG A 154 23.43 -13.95 -19.93
CA ARG A 154 23.72 -15.28 -19.39
C ARG A 154 25.22 -15.43 -19.12
N ASN A 155 26.06 -15.17 -20.13
CA ASN A 155 27.50 -15.29 -20.00
C ASN A 155 28.05 -14.38 -18.88
N MET A 156 27.57 -13.14 -18.81
CA MET A 156 27.96 -12.21 -17.75
C MET A 156 27.61 -12.75 -16.35
N LEU A 157 26.43 -13.34 -16.19
CA LEU A 157 26.00 -13.90 -14.91
C LEU A 157 26.71 -15.23 -14.56
N GLU A 158 27.12 -16.01 -15.56
CA GLU A 158 27.96 -17.20 -15.38
C GLU A 158 29.38 -16.80 -14.95
N ASP A 159 29.95 -15.76 -15.57
CA ASP A 159 31.26 -15.20 -15.22
C ASP A 159 31.28 -14.64 -13.78
N ASP A 160 30.16 -14.05 -13.34
CA ASP A 160 29.97 -13.56 -11.97
C ASP A 160 29.61 -14.68 -10.96
N GLU A 161 29.60 -15.95 -11.37
CA GLU A 161 29.19 -17.13 -10.58
C GLU A 161 27.76 -17.04 -10.00
N LEU A 162 26.89 -16.19 -10.59
CA LEU A 162 25.52 -15.97 -10.13
C LEU A 162 24.53 -17.03 -10.65
N ILE A 163 24.85 -17.66 -11.78
CA ILE A 163 24.12 -18.79 -12.35
C ILE A 163 25.07 -19.92 -12.69
N ALA A 164 24.59 -21.16 -12.58
CA ALA A 164 25.34 -22.34 -12.95
C ALA A 164 24.40 -23.40 -13.55
N GLY A 165 24.83 -23.98 -14.67
CA GLY A 165 24.13 -25.08 -15.35
C GLY A 165 23.04 -24.61 -16.33
N PRO A 166 22.36 -25.57 -16.99
CA PRO A 166 21.35 -25.27 -17.99
C PRO A 166 20.11 -24.63 -17.36
N LEU A 167 19.85 -23.37 -17.72
CA LEU A 167 18.69 -22.60 -17.27
C LEU A 167 17.80 -22.23 -18.45
N VAL A 168 16.48 -22.36 -18.26
CA VAL A 168 15.48 -21.82 -19.16
C VAL A 168 15.44 -20.32 -18.99
N THR A 169 15.45 -19.59 -20.10
CA THR A 169 15.26 -18.14 -20.07
C THR A 169 13.86 -17.78 -20.47
N LEU A 170 13.22 -16.95 -19.64
CA LEU A 170 11.96 -16.31 -19.98
C LEU A 170 12.16 -14.80 -20.12
N VAL A 171 11.50 -14.20 -21.10
CA VAL A 171 11.29 -12.76 -21.16
C VAL A 171 9.80 -12.50 -21.03
N ASN A 172 9.40 -11.73 -20.02
CA ASN A 172 8.01 -11.48 -19.65
C ASN A 172 7.18 -12.77 -19.51
N GLY A 173 7.79 -13.84 -18.99
CA GLY A 173 7.16 -15.16 -18.82
C GLY A 173 7.09 -16.03 -20.08
N GLN A 174 7.67 -15.60 -21.21
CA GLN A 174 7.74 -16.38 -22.45
C GLN A 174 9.14 -16.94 -22.67
N SER A 175 9.25 -18.22 -23.01
CA SER A 175 10.53 -18.84 -23.32
C SER A 175 11.14 -18.22 -24.57
N VAL A 176 12.39 -17.77 -24.46
CA VAL A 176 13.14 -17.14 -25.55
C VAL A 176 14.50 -17.80 -25.72
N SER A 177 15.05 -17.71 -26.94
CA SER A 177 16.42 -18.14 -27.22
C SER A 177 17.44 -17.10 -26.76
N ASP A 178 18.70 -17.52 -26.66
CA ASP A 178 19.81 -16.63 -26.28
C ASP A 178 20.06 -15.49 -27.28
N ASP A 179 19.59 -15.62 -28.52
CA ASP A 179 19.71 -14.59 -29.56
C ASP A 179 18.69 -13.44 -29.38
N TYR A 180 17.74 -13.59 -28.47
CA TYR A 180 16.72 -12.58 -28.23
C TYR A 180 17.34 -11.27 -27.73
N VAL A 181 17.01 -10.15 -28.37
CA VAL A 181 17.50 -8.82 -28.02
C VAL A 181 16.57 -8.15 -27.03
N LEU A 182 17.12 -7.76 -25.88
CA LEU A 182 16.36 -7.17 -24.79
C LEU A 182 15.95 -5.73 -25.11
N SER A 183 14.68 -5.44 -24.87
CA SER A 183 14.08 -4.12 -24.99
C SER A 183 13.76 -3.52 -23.62
N ARG A 184 13.54 -2.21 -23.61
CA ARG A 184 13.26 -1.47 -22.38
C ARG A 184 11.97 -1.95 -21.73
N GLY A 185 11.99 -2.08 -20.40
CA GLY A 185 10.82 -2.49 -19.62
C GLY A 185 10.52 -3.99 -19.66
N GLU A 186 11.41 -4.80 -20.24
CA GLU A 186 11.29 -6.25 -20.23
C GLU A 186 11.80 -6.86 -18.92
N LEU A 187 11.15 -7.93 -18.51
CA LEU A 187 11.56 -8.77 -17.40
C LEU A 187 12.23 -10.03 -17.92
N LEU A 188 13.54 -10.14 -17.72
CA LEU A 188 14.36 -11.30 -18.00
C LEU A 188 14.43 -12.20 -16.76
N GLU A 189 14.06 -13.46 -16.92
CA GLU A 189 14.07 -14.47 -15.86
C GLU A 189 14.89 -15.67 -16.30
N PHE A 190 15.74 -16.16 -15.41
CA PHE A 190 16.40 -17.46 -15.56
C PHE A 190 15.78 -18.44 -14.56
N MET A 191 15.37 -19.61 -15.04
CA MET A 191 14.75 -20.67 -14.23
C MET A 191 15.48 -22.00 -14.44
N ARG A 192 15.46 -22.88 -13.44
CA ARG A 192 15.91 -24.26 -13.65
C ARG A 192 14.90 -24.99 -14.51
N ALA A 193 15.38 -25.86 -15.40
CA ALA A 193 14.51 -26.65 -16.28
C ALA A 193 13.51 -27.53 -15.52
N ASP A 194 13.79 -27.85 -14.25
CA ASP A 194 12.90 -28.64 -13.39
C ASP A 194 11.71 -27.84 -12.82
N ASP A 195 11.77 -26.50 -12.85
CA ASP A 195 10.72 -25.61 -12.32
C ASP A 195 9.62 -25.32 -13.37
N THR A 196 9.81 -25.69 -14.63
CA THR A 196 8.80 -25.59 -15.69
C THR A 196 7.86 -26.80 -15.69
N GLY A 197 7.14 -27.00 -14.59
CA GLY A 197 6.03 -27.96 -14.55
C GLY A 197 4.84 -27.47 -15.39
N PRO A 198 4.11 -28.35 -16.12
CA PRO A 198 2.93 -27.94 -16.86
C PRO A 198 1.84 -27.47 -15.89
N ALA A 199 1.22 -26.32 -16.19
CA ALA A 199 -0.09 -25.99 -15.66
C ALA A 199 -1.07 -27.07 -16.15
N THR A 200 -1.38 -28.03 -15.30
CA THR A 200 -2.47 -28.97 -15.53
C THR A 200 -3.80 -28.20 -15.49
N GLY A 201 -4.43 -28.10 -16.65
CA GLY A 201 -5.81 -27.68 -16.87
C GLY A 201 -6.26 -28.15 -18.24
#